data_AF-A0A6G4TTZ1-F1
#
_entry.id   AF-A0A6G4TTZ1-F1
#
_cell.length_a   1.000
_cell.length_b   1.000
_cell.length_c   1.000
_cell.angle_alpha   90.00
_cell.angle_beta   90.00
_cell.angle_gamma   90.00
#
_symmetry.space_group_name_H-M   'P 1'
#
loop_
_entity.id
_entity.type
_entity.pdbx_description
1 polymer ?
#
loop_
_entity_poly.entity_id
_entity_poly.type
_entity_poly.pdbx_seq_one_letter_code
_entity_poly.pdbx_strand_id
1 'polypeptide(L)'
;MGPSSHRRRRVLMHRLRRRLRSSFLIVPFLGILSGYLLATGAVWTDEWIHDLNDRLGSVRIDELLVFRLAEDLGESAKAALATMSSAMLTFLGVVFSITLVALQMAAGQLTPRVLRIYVESWVTKTTLAVFLCTFLYTLRLQKEYAKTDDPEQAVVPYVGASLAMFLVVGSLMLFVVYVHTTIAMMRPTHVMDRVTAETLRLARSSGSYDQETEGDLPAKAGVLSYAGPPGVLQSIRVHALIPLAARHGTVLRLIPRIGDFLAPGTPLFEAHGGRLPPSAAVHKTLDIGGERTPDQDLAFGLRQLADIAARALSPGVNDPTTATQALDRIQVVLAAFADQPLGRAWHRDRDGRVRLVETEPSWAELVDMALTEIRAYGAGSVQVTRRLAALLADLEAAVPPPRRAPLVRHRALLEEAVSRAVPATDQRAYALTPDRQGIG
;
A
#
# COMPACT_ATOMS: atom_id res chain seq x y z
N MET A 1 15.06 34.16 -6.44
CA MET A 1 14.44 33.08 -5.63
C MET A 1 15.12 31.76 -5.98
N GLY A 2 15.98 31.26 -5.09
CA GLY A 2 16.93 30.19 -5.43
C GLY A 2 16.35 28.77 -5.51
N PRO A 3 17.05 27.84 -6.19
CA PRO A 3 16.65 26.44 -6.40
C PRO A 3 16.47 25.59 -5.13
N SER A 4 16.67 26.17 -3.94
CA SER A 4 16.49 25.52 -2.63
C SER A 4 15.03 25.47 -2.16
N SER A 5 14.15 26.38 -2.61
CA SER A 5 12.74 26.44 -2.20
C SER A 5 11.90 25.33 -2.85
N HIS A 6 12.12 25.07 -4.14
CA HIS A 6 11.44 24.00 -4.88
C HIS A 6 11.80 22.60 -4.36
N ARG A 7 13.05 22.39 -3.92
CA ARG A 7 13.51 21.10 -3.37
C ARG A 7 12.92 20.82 -1.99
N ARG A 8 12.78 21.83 -1.12
CA ARG A 8 12.10 21.69 0.18
C ARG A 8 10.60 21.40 0.02
N ARG A 9 9.94 22.05 -0.94
CA ARG A 9 8.52 21.78 -1.27
C ARG A 9 8.32 20.32 -1.69
N ARG A 10 9.18 19.74 -2.54
CA ARG A 10 9.04 18.34 -2.97
C ARG A 10 9.20 17.33 -1.83
N VAL A 11 10.16 17.54 -0.92
CA VAL A 11 10.35 16.65 0.25
C VAL A 11 9.21 16.77 1.24
N LEU A 12 8.72 17.98 1.49
CA LEU A 12 7.55 18.21 2.34
C LEU A 12 6.29 17.60 1.72
N MET A 13 6.08 17.76 0.42
CA MET A 13 4.98 17.14 -0.32
C MET A 13 5.07 15.62 -0.32
N HIS A 14 6.26 15.01 -0.39
CA HIS A 14 6.41 13.56 -0.27
C HIS A 14 6.02 13.07 1.12
N ARG A 15 6.51 13.73 2.18
CA ARG A 15 6.15 13.39 3.58
C ARG A 15 4.67 13.64 3.87
N LEU A 16 4.12 14.73 3.37
CA LEU A 16 2.71 15.07 3.52
C LEU A 16 1.85 14.09 2.73
N ARG A 17 2.22 13.72 1.50
CA ARG A 17 1.53 12.70 0.70
C ARG A 17 1.60 11.32 1.37
N ARG A 18 2.72 10.98 2.02
CA ARG A 18 2.87 9.74 2.80
C ARG A 18 2.00 9.76 4.05
N ARG A 19 1.96 10.87 4.79
CA ARG A 19 1.02 11.08 5.91
C ARG A 19 -0.44 11.06 5.48
N LEU A 20 -0.78 11.69 4.35
CA LEU A 20 -2.13 11.68 3.78
C LEU A 20 -2.53 10.26 3.33
N ARG A 21 -1.59 9.49 2.78
CA ARG A 21 -1.81 8.10 2.41
C ARG A 21 -1.95 7.18 3.62
N SER A 22 -1.18 7.39 4.69
CA SER A 22 -1.24 6.54 5.88
C SER A 22 -2.37 6.91 6.83
N SER A 23 -2.76 8.18 6.92
CA SER A 23 -3.87 8.60 7.77
C SER A 23 -5.21 8.22 7.16
N PHE A 24 -5.98 7.41 7.89
CA PHE A 24 -7.36 7.06 7.51
C PHE A 24 -8.31 8.26 7.58
N LEU A 25 -8.08 9.16 8.55
CA LEU A 25 -9.03 10.23 8.90
C LEU A 25 -8.95 11.48 8.03
N ILE A 26 -7.79 11.79 7.42
CA ILE A 26 -7.62 13.09 6.76
C ILE A 26 -8.55 13.25 5.55
N VAL A 27 -8.68 12.21 4.72
CA VAL A 27 -9.55 12.26 3.52
C VAL A 27 -11.04 12.42 3.89
N PRO A 28 -11.59 11.66 4.87
CA PRO A 28 -12.91 11.92 5.45
C PRO A 28 -13.11 13.35 5.97
N PHE A 29 -12.15 13.90 6.72
CA PHE A 29 -12.23 15.28 7.23
C PHE A 29 -12.23 16.32 6.11
N LEU A 30 -11.46 16.10 5.04
CA LEU A 30 -11.52 16.93 3.84
C LEU A 30 -12.90 16.85 3.19
N GLY A 31 -13.52 15.67 3.12
CA GLY A 31 -14.89 15.49 2.64
C GLY A 31 -15.91 16.31 3.44
N ILE A 32 -15.81 16.31 4.77
CA ILE A 32 -16.64 17.14 5.66
C ILE A 32 -16.50 18.63 5.31
N LEU A 33 -15.26 19.12 5.23
CA LEU A 33 -14.98 20.51 4.91
C LEU A 33 -15.49 20.87 3.51
N SER A 34 -15.27 20.01 2.53
CA SER A 34 -15.75 20.17 1.16
C SER A 34 -17.28 20.23 1.10
N GLY A 35 -18.00 19.36 1.80
CA GLY A 35 -19.46 19.38 1.84
C GLY A 35 -20.02 20.68 2.39
N TYR A 36 -19.42 21.21 3.48
CA TYR A 36 -19.81 22.49 4.05
C TYR A 36 -19.55 23.67 3.10
N LEU A 37 -18.37 23.71 2.47
CA LEU A 37 -18.00 24.75 1.51
C LEU A 37 -18.87 24.70 0.25
N LEU A 38 -19.14 23.50 -0.28
CA LEU A 38 -20.04 23.31 -1.42
C LEU A 38 -21.46 23.77 -1.11
N ALA A 39 -21.97 23.47 0.09
CA ALA A 39 -23.30 23.93 0.50
C ALA A 39 -23.34 25.45 0.62
N THR A 40 -22.30 26.07 1.16
CA THR A 40 -22.19 27.53 1.26
C THR A 40 -22.16 28.18 -0.13
N GLY A 41 -21.37 27.63 -1.06
CA GLY A 41 -21.34 28.08 -2.45
C GLY A 41 -22.67 27.89 -3.17
N ALA A 42 -23.36 26.79 -2.93
CA ALA A 42 -24.67 26.52 -3.53
C ALA A 42 -25.73 27.51 -3.03
N VAL A 43 -25.80 27.77 -1.71
CA VAL A 43 -26.70 28.77 -1.13
C VAL A 43 -26.42 30.16 -1.71
N TRP A 44 -25.15 30.58 -1.74
CA TRP A 44 -24.76 31.86 -2.32
C TRP A 44 -25.14 31.97 -3.81
N THR A 45 -25.02 30.87 -4.55
CA THR A 45 -25.40 30.82 -5.97
C THR A 45 -26.92 30.91 -6.15
N ASP A 46 -27.70 30.19 -5.33
CA ASP A 46 -29.16 30.25 -5.34
C ASP A 46 -29.66 31.66 -5.00
N GLU A 47 -29.09 32.31 -3.98
CA GLU A 47 -29.41 33.71 -3.62
C GLU A 47 -29.06 34.69 -4.74
N TRP A 48 -27.90 34.52 -5.37
CA TRP A 48 -27.48 35.36 -6.49
C TRP A 48 -28.38 35.19 -7.73
N ILE A 49 -28.80 33.96 -8.04
CA ILE A 49 -29.75 33.69 -9.13
C ILE A 49 -31.12 34.34 -8.82
N HIS A 50 -31.56 34.29 -7.57
CA HIS A 50 -32.82 34.89 -7.14
C HIS A 50 -32.80 36.43 -7.28
N ASP A 51 -31.77 37.12 -6.77
CA ASP A 51 -31.61 38.59 -6.92
C ASP A 51 -31.49 38.98 -8.41
N LEU A 52 -30.84 38.16 -9.24
CA LEU A 52 -30.74 38.40 -10.67
C LEU A 52 -32.09 38.25 -11.38
N ASN A 53 -32.89 37.26 -10.99
CA ASN A 53 -34.23 37.02 -11.54
C ASN A 53 -35.19 38.18 -11.20
N ASP A 54 -35.17 38.65 -9.95
CA ASP A 54 -35.95 39.81 -9.49
C ASP A 54 -35.60 41.10 -10.25
N ARG A 55 -34.31 41.28 -10.59
CA ARG A 55 -33.84 42.45 -11.34
C ARG A 55 -34.14 42.41 -12.83
N LEU A 56 -34.19 41.22 -13.45
CA LEU A 56 -34.33 41.07 -14.91
C LEU A 56 -35.78 40.92 -15.37
N GLY A 57 -36.73 40.59 -14.49
CA GLY A 57 -38.19 40.68 -14.71
C GLY A 57 -38.79 39.95 -15.93
N SER A 58 -37.99 39.24 -16.74
CA SER A 58 -38.40 38.77 -18.07
C SER A 58 -37.68 37.55 -18.62
N VAL A 59 -36.58 37.08 -18.00
CA VAL A 59 -35.96 35.81 -18.38
C VAL A 59 -36.49 34.74 -17.44
N ARG A 60 -37.51 34.01 -17.90
CA ARG A 60 -38.05 32.85 -17.19
C ARG A 60 -37.05 31.69 -17.20
N ILE A 61 -36.05 31.75 -16.32
CA ILE A 61 -35.08 30.66 -16.10
C ILE A 61 -35.80 29.40 -15.56
N ASP A 62 -37.02 29.55 -15.03
CA ASP A 62 -37.99 28.52 -14.67
C ASP A 62 -38.38 27.55 -15.81
N GLU A 63 -38.22 27.92 -17.09
CA GLU A 63 -38.56 27.03 -18.21
C GLU A 63 -37.45 26.05 -18.64
N LEU A 64 -36.25 26.13 -18.06
CA LEU A 64 -35.19 25.16 -18.34
C LEU A 64 -35.60 23.75 -17.85
N LEU A 65 -35.39 22.75 -18.70
CA LEU A 65 -35.87 21.37 -18.50
C LEU A 65 -35.42 20.71 -17.17
N VAL A 66 -34.28 21.14 -16.64
CA VAL A 66 -33.75 20.73 -15.33
C VAL A 66 -34.59 21.31 -14.17
N PHE A 67 -35.10 22.53 -14.34
CA PHE A 67 -35.90 23.24 -13.33
C PHE A 67 -37.33 22.70 -13.26
N ARG A 68 -37.97 22.40 -14.39
CA ARG A 68 -39.28 21.73 -14.41
C ARG A 68 -39.27 20.34 -13.78
N LEU A 69 -38.20 19.56 -13.98
CA LEU A 69 -38.01 18.27 -13.31
C LEU A 69 -37.85 18.42 -11.78
N ALA A 70 -37.26 19.52 -11.30
CA ALA A 70 -37.11 19.81 -9.89
C ALA A 70 -38.39 20.40 -9.26
N GLU A 71 -39.19 21.12 -10.04
CA GLU A 71 -40.48 21.72 -9.66
C GLU A 71 -41.59 20.66 -9.54
N ASP A 72 -41.62 19.67 -10.43
CA ASP A 72 -42.51 18.49 -10.34
C ASP A 72 -42.15 17.56 -9.15
N LEU A 73 -40.89 17.62 -8.69
CA LEU A 73 -40.42 17.01 -7.42
C LEU A 73 -40.62 17.95 -6.20
N GLY A 74 -41.14 19.16 -6.44
CA GLY A 74 -40.94 20.37 -5.63
C GLY A 74 -41.89 20.59 -4.46
N GLU A 75 -43.00 19.85 -4.33
CA GLU A 75 -43.97 20.08 -3.24
C GLU A 75 -43.41 19.84 -1.83
N SER A 76 -42.17 19.37 -1.69
CA SER A 76 -41.32 19.77 -0.56
C SER A 76 -39.84 19.52 -0.86
N ALA A 77 -39.14 20.43 -1.56
CA ALA A 77 -37.67 20.38 -1.66
C ALA A 77 -36.99 20.23 -0.27
N LYS A 78 -37.60 20.83 0.77
CA LYS A 78 -37.21 20.64 2.18
C LYS A 78 -37.35 19.18 2.65
N ALA A 79 -38.46 18.51 2.32
CA ALA A 79 -38.68 17.11 2.65
C ALA A 79 -37.77 16.18 1.84
N ALA A 80 -37.52 16.48 0.56
CA ALA A 80 -36.56 15.74 -0.24
C ALA A 80 -35.14 15.83 0.36
N LEU A 81 -34.67 17.03 0.71
CA LEU A 81 -33.38 17.23 1.39
C LEU A 81 -33.33 16.52 2.75
N ALA A 82 -34.41 16.53 3.52
CA ALA A 82 -34.51 15.79 4.78
C ALA A 82 -34.40 14.28 4.58
N THR A 83 -35.13 13.72 3.60
CA THR A 83 -35.05 12.30 3.22
C THR A 83 -33.66 11.93 2.73
N MET A 84 -33.03 12.76 1.89
CA MET A 84 -31.66 12.55 1.41
C MET A 84 -30.66 12.55 2.56
N SER A 85 -30.75 13.52 3.47
CA SER A 85 -29.88 13.63 4.66
C SER A 85 -30.03 12.39 5.56
N SER A 86 -31.26 11.97 5.83
CA SER A 86 -31.56 10.76 6.60
C SER A 86 -31.01 9.50 5.92
N ALA A 87 -31.23 9.34 4.61
CA ALA A 87 -30.72 8.21 3.83
C ALA A 87 -29.18 8.15 3.84
N MET A 88 -28.50 9.31 3.70
CA MET A 88 -27.04 9.37 3.79
C MET A 88 -26.53 9.02 5.17
N LEU A 89 -27.23 9.43 6.24
CA LEU A 89 -26.89 9.05 7.61
C LEU A 89 -26.97 7.52 7.80
N THR A 90 -28.00 6.88 7.25
CA THR A 90 -28.12 5.41 7.25
C THR A 90 -26.98 4.75 6.46
N PHE A 91 -26.64 5.25 5.27
CA PHE A 91 -25.53 4.71 4.49
C PHE A 91 -24.17 4.88 5.17
N LEU A 92 -23.95 5.99 5.87
CA LEU A 92 -22.75 6.16 6.71
C LEU A 92 -22.65 5.03 7.73
N GLY A 93 -23.74 4.73 8.44
CA GLY A 93 -23.80 3.60 9.37
C GLY A 93 -23.46 2.27 8.71
N VAL A 94 -24.10 1.96 7.58
CA VAL A 94 -23.85 0.72 6.82
C VAL A 94 -22.39 0.61 6.36
N VAL A 95 -21.82 1.69 5.83
CA VAL A 95 -20.41 1.71 5.38
C VAL A 95 -19.47 1.51 6.56
N PHE A 96 -19.71 2.16 7.70
CA PHE A 96 -18.90 1.95 8.91
C PHE A 96 -19.00 0.50 9.40
N SER A 97 -20.20 -0.09 9.44
CA SER A 97 -20.39 -1.49 9.82
C SER A 97 -19.66 -2.45 8.89
N ILE A 98 -19.81 -2.29 7.57
CA ILE A 98 -19.09 -3.12 6.58
C ILE A 98 -17.58 -2.91 6.72
N THR A 99 -17.12 -1.66 6.89
CA THR A 99 -15.68 -1.36 7.05
C THR A 99 -15.12 -2.09 8.27
N LEU A 100 -15.84 -2.06 9.39
CA LEU A 100 -15.45 -2.69 10.64
C LEU A 100 -15.44 -4.22 10.52
N VAL A 101 -16.48 -4.81 9.95
CA VAL A 101 -16.55 -6.27 9.72
C VAL A 101 -15.42 -6.73 8.81
N ALA A 102 -15.17 -6.01 7.71
CA ALA A 102 -14.08 -6.36 6.80
C ALA A 102 -12.70 -6.13 7.44
N LEU A 103 -12.53 -5.14 8.33
CA LEU A 103 -11.30 -4.98 9.11
C LEU A 103 -11.10 -6.14 10.10
N GLN A 104 -12.17 -6.57 10.79
CA GLN A 104 -12.15 -7.71 11.70
C GLN A 104 -11.81 -9.01 10.97
N MET A 105 -12.43 -9.25 9.82
CA MET A 105 -12.15 -10.42 9.00
C MET A 105 -10.74 -10.38 8.42
N ALA A 106 -10.28 -9.23 7.94
CA ALA A 106 -8.89 -9.06 7.48
C ALA A 106 -7.89 -9.31 8.61
N ALA A 107 -8.15 -8.82 9.83
CA ALA A 107 -7.29 -9.11 10.99
C ALA A 107 -7.31 -10.59 11.40
N GLY A 108 -8.42 -11.30 11.18
CA GLY A 108 -8.55 -12.73 11.48
C GLY A 108 -7.91 -13.66 10.43
N GLN A 109 -8.08 -13.32 9.15
CA GLN A 109 -7.67 -14.15 8.00
C GLN A 109 -6.31 -13.77 7.42
N LEU A 110 -5.89 -12.50 7.55
CA LEU A 110 -4.66 -11.98 6.96
C LEU A 110 -3.67 -11.56 8.04
N THR A 111 -2.37 -11.57 7.73
CA THR A 111 -1.36 -11.17 8.69
C THR A 111 -1.36 -9.65 8.91
N PRO A 112 -0.90 -9.14 10.07
CA PRO A 112 -0.92 -7.69 10.37
C PRO A 112 -0.27 -6.81 9.28
N ARG A 113 0.71 -7.36 8.54
CA ARG A 113 1.39 -6.69 7.43
C ARG A 113 0.49 -6.46 6.21
N VAL A 114 -0.50 -7.34 6.01
CA VAL A 114 -1.49 -7.23 4.93
C VAL A 114 -2.63 -6.29 5.32
N LEU A 115 -2.99 -6.21 6.60
CA LEU A 115 -4.03 -5.31 7.11
C LEU A 115 -3.79 -3.84 6.72
N ARG A 116 -2.52 -3.43 6.59
CA ARG A 116 -2.16 -2.10 6.10
C ARG A 116 -2.72 -1.80 4.71
N ILE A 117 -2.79 -2.79 3.81
CA ILE A 117 -3.36 -2.62 2.46
C ILE A 117 -4.83 -2.21 2.55
N TYR A 118 -5.55 -2.76 3.53
CA TYR A 118 -6.95 -2.45 3.77
C TYR A 118 -7.13 -1.00 4.26
N VAL A 119 -6.34 -0.59 5.25
CA VAL A 119 -6.38 0.78 5.82
C VAL A 119 -5.92 1.85 4.81
N GLU A 120 -5.02 1.49 3.89
CA GLU A 120 -4.51 2.36 2.84
C GLU A 120 -5.37 2.36 1.56
N SER A 121 -6.48 1.62 1.52
CA SER A 121 -7.37 1.57 0.37
C SER A 121 -7.94 2.95 0.05
N TRP A 122 -7.60 3.47 -1.15
CA TRP A 122 -8.11 4.75 -1.62
C TRP A 122 -9.62 4.73 -1.83
N VAL A 123 -10.18 3.60 -2.28
CA VAL A 123 -11.62 3.44 -2.49
C VAL A 123 -12.38 3.69 -1.21
N THR A 124 -11.99 3.02 -0.11
CA THR A 124 -12.63 3.20 1.21
C THR A 124 -12.57 4.66 1.69
N LYS A 125 -11.41 5.31 1.54
CA LYS A 125 -11.21 6.71 1.96
C LYS A 125 -12.05 7.68 1.13
N THR A 126 -12.08 7.50 -0.19
CA THR A 126 -12.85 8.36 -1.09
C THR A 126 -14.34 8.15 -0.93
N THR A 127 -14.83 6.91 -0.80
CA THR A 127 -16.23 6.62 -0.52
C THR A 127 -16.69 7.29 0.77
N LEU A 128 -15.93 7.10 1.86
CA LEU A 128 -16.28 7.71 3.14
C LEU A 128 -16.27 9.25 3.07
N ALA A 129 -15.31 9.84 2.35
CA ALA A 129 -15.25 11.29 2.17
C ALA A 129 -16.42 11.83 1.34
N VAL A 130 -16.81 11.17 0.24
CA VAL A 130 -17.95 11.57 -0.59
C VAL A 130 -19.26 11.44 0.17
N PHE A 131 -19.41 10.39 1.00
CA PHE A 131 -20.63 10.18 1.77
C PHE A 131 -20.77 11.23 2.87
N LEU A 132 -19.68 11.52 3.60
CA LEU A 132 -19.66 12.60 4.59
C LEU A 132 -19.87 13.97 3.95
N CYS A 133 -19.29 14.20 2.77
CA CYS A 133 -19.48 15.41 1.97
C CYS A 133 -20.96 15.58 1.61
N THR A 134 -21.58 14.56 1.03
CA THR A 134 -22.99 14.58 0.60
C THR A 134 -23.91 14.74 1.79
N PHE A 135 -23.69 14.00 2.89
CA PHE A 135 -24.46 14.13 4.12
C PHE A 135 -24.43 15.55 4.70
N LEU A 136 -23.23 16.12 4.89
CA LEU A 136 -23.12 17.48 5.43
C LEU A 136 -23.62 18.53 4.45
N TYR A 137 -23.48 18.31 3.15
CA TYR A 137 -24.06 19.16 2.13
C TYR A 137 -25.59 19.22 2.29
N THR A 138 -26.26 18.06 2.27
CA THR A 138 -27.72 17.97 2.41
C THR A 138 -28.21 18.49 3.76
N LEU A 139 -27.49 18.22 4.86
CA LEU A 139 -27.83 18.70 6.20
C LEU A 139 -27.69 20.22 6.32
N ARG A 140 -26.64 20.80 5.72
CA ARG A 140 -26.41 22.25 5.73
C ARG A 140 -27.47 22.98 4.92
N LEU A 141 -27.83 22.46 3.74
CA LEU A 141 -28.92 22.97 2.92
C LEU A 141 -30.26 22.87 3.67
N GLN A 142 -30.57 21.71 4.26
CA GLN A 142 -31.76 21.52 5.09
C GLN A 142 -31.86 22.58 6.19
N LYS A 143 -30.75 22.84 6.90
CA LYS A 143 -30.70 23.89 7.94
C LYS A 143 -30.93 25.30 7.40
N GLU A 144 -30.44 25.61 6.19
CA GLU A 144 -30.59 26.95 5.62
C GLU A 144 -32.02 27.19 5.12
N TYR A 145 -32.56 26.25 4.35
CA TYR A 145 -33.91 26.37 3.79
C TYR A 145 -35.02 26.11 4.82
N ALA A 146 -34.71 25.58 6.00
CA ALA A 146 -35.65 25.48 7.11
C ALA A 146 -35.92 26.81 7.84
N LYS A 147 -35.21 27.91 7.53
CA LYS A 147 -35.34 29.19 8.26
C LYS A 147 -36.56 30.03 7.89
N THR A 148 -37.16 29.79 6.72
CA THR A 148 -38.27 30.60 6.20
C THR A 148 -39.53 29.75 6.09
N ASP A 149 -40.52 30.00 6.95
CA ASP A 149 -41.84 29.37 6.90
C ASP A 149 -42.82 30.10 5.96
N ASP A 150 -42.47 31.31 5.51
CA ASP A 150 -43.30 32.12 4.64
C ASP A 150 -43.10 31.72 3.15
N PRO A 151 -44.13 31.20 2.46
CA PRO A 151 -44.01 30.72 1.08
C PRO A 151 -43.66 31.83 0.07
N GLU A 152 -43.96 33.10 0.35
CA GLU A 152 -43.63 34.22 -0.55
C GLU A 152 -42.15 34.67 -0.46
N GLN A 153 -41.44 34.33 0.63
CA GLN A 153 -40.03 34.70 0.84
C GLN A 153 -39.09 33.48 0.78
N ALA A 154 -39.64 32.30 0.50
CA ALA A 154 -38.87 31.07 0.42
C ALA A 154 -38.08 31.02 -0.90
N VAL A 155 -36.76 31.23 -0.81
CA VAL A 155 -35.85 30.98 -1.93
C VAL A 155 -35.92 29.51 -2.31
N VAL A 156 -36.41 29.22 -3.53
CA VAL A 156 -36.47 27.86 -4.06
C VAL A 156 -35.06 27.42 -4.46
N PRO A 157 -34.49 26.38 -3.84
CA PRO A 157 -33.07 26.06 -3.98
C PRO A 157 -32.78 25.17 -5.19
N TYR A 158 -32.80 25.75 -6.39
CA TYR A 158 -32.67 24.98 -7.61
C TYR A 158 -31.28 24.36 -7.80
N VAL A 159 -30.21 25.15 -7.62
CA VAL A 159 -28.83 24.67 -7.77
C VAL A 159 -28.46 23.76 -6.60
N GLY A 160 -28.84 24.17 -5.38
CA GLY A 160 -28.65 23.39 -4.17
C GLY A 160 -29.29 22.00 -4.24
N ALA A 161 -30.57 21.91 -4.59
CA ALA A 161 -31.29 20.63 -4.66
C ALA A 161 -30.81 19.76 -5.83
N SER A 162 -30.53 20.34 -7.00
CA SER A 162 -30.02 19.60 -8.15
C SER A 162 -28.66 18.97 -7.88
N LEU A 163 -27.74 19.74 -7.27
CA LEU A 163 -26.43 19.22 -6.87
C LEU A 163 -26.56 18.18 -5.75
N ALA A 164 -27.49 18.35 -4.80
CA ALA A 164 -27.79 17.33 -3.78
C ALA A 164 -28.19 16.00 -4.44
N MET A 165 -29.13 16.04 -5.40
CA MET A 165 -29.59 14.86 -6.12
C MET A 165 -28.43 14.17 -6.86
N PHE A 166 -27.60 14.94 -7.56
CA PHE A 166 -26.42 14.40 -8.25
C PHE A 166 -25.43 13.74 -7.29
N LEU A 167 -25.15 14.38 -6.15
CA LEU A 167 -24.26 13.83 -5.13
C LEU A 167 -24.81 12.55 -4.49
N VAL A 168 -26.13 12.47 -4.28
CA VAL A 168 -26.80 11.27 -3.75
C VAL A 168 -26.72 10.11 -4.74
N VAL A 169 -27.05 10.35 -6.01
CA VAL A 169 -26.94 9.32 -7.08
C VAL A 169 -25.49 8.88 -7.25
N GLY A 170 -24.53 9.81 -7.26
CA GLY A 170 -23.10 9.51 -7.29
C GLY A 170 -22.65 8.69 -6.07
N SER A 171 -23.15 9.01 -4.88
CA SER A 171 -22.88 8.25 -3.65
C SER A 171 -23.42 6.82 -3.74
N LEU A 172 -24.60 6.61 -4.33
CA LEU A 172 -25.17 5.28 -4.55
C LEU A 172 -24.31 4.44 -5.52
N MET A 173 -23.84 5.02 -6.62
CA MET A 173 -22.94 4.31 -7.54
C MET A 173 -21.61 3.96 -6.87
N LEU A 174 -21.06 4.90 -6.09
CA LEU A 174 -19.83 4.69 -5.33
C LEU A 174 -20.01 3.65 -4.21
N PHE A 175 -21.21 3.52 -3.65
CA PHE A 175 -21.55 2.45 -2.70
C PHE A 175 -21.39 1.06 -3.33
N VAL A 176 -21.91 0.87 -4.55
CA VAL A 176 -21.80 -0.41 -5.27
C VAL A 176 -20.32 -0.76 -5.52
N VAL A 177 -19.52 0.21 -5.97
CA VAL A 177 -18.07 0.04 -6.16
C VAL A 177 -17.37 -0.29 -4.84
N TYR A 178 -17.75 0.37 -3.75
CA TYR A 178 -17.21 0.12 -2.41
C TYR A 178 -17.48 -1.31 -1.94
N VAL A 179 -18.73 -1.78 -2.06
CA VAL A 179 -19.12 -3.14 -1.68
C VAL A 179 -18.36 -4.16 -2.52
N HIS A 180 -18.34 -4.01 -3.84
CA HIS A 180 -17.61 -4.90 -4.75
C HIS A 180 -16.11 -4.97 -4.39
N THR A 181 -15.47 -3.82 -4.17
CA THR A 181 -14.04 -3.76 -3.83
C THR A 181 -13.78 -4.40 -2.46
N THR A 182 -14.64 -4.16 -1.47
CA THR A 182 -14.51 -4.74 -0.13
C THR A 182 -14.60 -6.26 -0.18
N ILE A 183 -15.59 -6.81 -0.89
CA ILE A 183 -15.74 -8.27 -1.08
C ILE A 183 -14.55 -8.85 -1.84
N ALA A 184 -14.07 -8.19 -2.89
CA ALA A 184 -12.93 -8.67 -3.66
C ALA A 184 -11.65 -8.73 -2.81
N MET A 185 -11.41 -7.73 -1.95
CA MET A 185 -10.27 -7.69 -1.03
C MET A 185 -10.30 -8.78 0.06
N MET A 186 -11.45 -9.39 0.32
CA MET A 186 -11.55 -10.52 1.25
C MET A 186 -11.05 -11.83 0.66
N ARG A 187 -10.85 -11.92 -0.67
CA ARG A 187 -10.23 -13.11 -1.28
C ARG A 187 -8.70 -13.03 -1.11
N PRO A 188 -8.06 -14.00 -0.43
CA PRO A 188 -6.61 -13.99 -0.22
C PRO A 188 -5.82 -13.86 -1.53
N THR A 189 -6.34 -14.42 -2.63
CA THR A 189 -5.74 -14.36 -3.97
C THR A 189 -5.54 -12.94 -4.48
N HIS A 190 -6.54 -12.05 -4.36
CA HIS A 190 -6.40 -10.66 -4.82
C HIS A 190 -5.32 -9.90 -4.06
N VAL A 191 -5.20 -10.16 -2.76
CA VAL A 191 -4.13 -9.58 -1.93
C VAL A 191 -2.77 -10.09 -2.38
N MET A 192 -2.63 -11.42 -2.56
CA MET A 192 -1.39 -12.03 -3.03
C MET A 192 -0.98 -11.48 -4.40
N ASP A 193 -1.92 -11.30 -5.32
CA ASP A 193 -1.67 -10.74 -6.66
C ASP A 193 -1.20 -9.29 -6.58
N ARG A 194 -1.81 -8.49 -5.69
CA ARG A 194 -1.37 -7.11 -5.45
C ARG A 194 0.04 -7.04 -4.87
N VAL A 195 0.33 -7.86 -3.85
CA VAL A 195 1.67 -7.96 -3.24
C VAL A 195 2.71 -8.38 -4.28
N THR A 196 2.37 -9.39 -5.09
CA THR A 196 3.22 -9.88 -6.19
C THR A 196 3.50 -8.76 -7.19
N ALA A 197 2.47 -8.07 -7.67
CA ALA A 197 2.63 -6.98 -8.63
C ALA A 197 3.47 -5.82 -8.08
N GLU A 198 3.32 -5.48 -6.80
CA GLU A 198 4.14 -4.46 -6.15
C GLU A 198 5.60 -4.88 -6.02
N THR A 199 5.86 -6.13 -5.63
CA THR A 199 7.20 -6.69 -5.51
C THR A 199 7.91 -6.73 -6.86
N LEU A 200 7.22 -7.18 -7.91
CA LEU A 200 7.76 -7.22 -9.27
C LEU A 200 8.02 -5.82 -9.84
N ARG A 201 7.20 -4.82 -9.49
CA ARG A 201 7.47 -3.42 -9.86
C ARG A 201 8.73 -2.91 -9.19
N LEU A 202 8.92 -3.21 -7.90
CA LEU A 202 10.12 -2.83 -7.18
C LEU A 202 11.36 -3.50 -7.79
N ALA A 203 11.30 -4.81 -8.04
CA ALA A 203 12.35 -5.60 -8.67
C ALA A 203 12.85 -4.98 -9.99
N ARG A 204 11.94 -4.50 -10.84
CA ARG A 204 12.27 -3.85 -12.12
C ARG A 204 12.84 -2.44 -11.96
N SER A 205 12.54 -1.77 -10.84
CA SER A 205 12.98 -0.40 -10.58
C SER A 205 14.33 -0.31 -9.88
N SER A 206 14.74 -1.38 -9.19
CA SER A 206 16.11 -1.59 -8.74
C SER A 206 16.97 -1.83 -9.98
N GLY A 207 17.56 -0.76 -10.51
CA GLY A 207 18.27 -0.78 -11.79
C GLY A 207 19.43 -1.77 -11.83
N SER A 208 19.89 -2.09 -13.05
CA SER A 208 21.06 -2.94 -13.30
C SER A 208 22.29 -2.40 -12.58
N TYR A 209 22.62 -3.01 -11.43
CA TYR A 209 23.85 -2.73 -10.70
C TYR A 209 24.98 -3.52 -11.34
N ASP A 210 25.93 -2.82 -11.96
CA ASP A 210 27.16 -3.45 -12.45
C ASP A 210 27.87 -4.14 -11.28
N GLN A 211 28.27 -5.39 -11.50
CA GLN A 211 29.01 -6.18 -10.53
C GLN A 211 30.45 -5.64 -10.45
N GLU A 212 30.74 -4.80 -9.45
CA GLU A 212 32.11 -4.62 -8.98
C GLU A 212 32.42 -5.64 -7.88
N THR A 213 33.63 -6.18 -7.92
CA THR A 213 34.11 -7.16 -6.93
C THR A 213 34.59 -6.39 -5.70
N GLU A 214 34.39 -6.97 -4.51
CA GLU A 214 34.68 -6.36 -3.20
C GLU A 214 36.11 -5.81 -3.00
N GLY A 215 37.05 -6.16 -3.88
CA GLY A 215 38.45 -5.74 -3.84
C GLY A 215 38.74 -4.26 -4.14
N ASP A 216 37.76 -3.48 -4.62
CA ASP A 216 38.00 -2.09 -5.07
C ASP A 216 37.61 -1.01 -4.05
N LEU A 217 37.10 -1.36 -2.87
CA LEU A 217 36.80 -0.35 -1.84
C LEU A 217 38.09 0.17 -1.19
N PRO A 218 38.27 1.50 -1.06
CA PRO A 218 39.40 2.07 -0.33
C PRO A 218 39.46 1.59 1.13
N ALA A 219 40.60 1.82 1.78
CA ALA A 219 40.77 1.46 3.19
C ALA A 219 39.68 2.09 4.08
N LYS A 220 39.22 1.33 5.07
CA LYS A 220 38.20 1.77 6.02
C LYS A 220 38.69 3.00 6.79
N ALA A 221 38.00 4.13 6.62
CA ALA A 221 38.30 5.39 7.29
C ALA A 221 37.57 5.50 8.64
N GLY A 222 36.40 4.88 8.79
CA GLY A 222 35.67 4.86 10.06
C GLY A 222 34.24 4.35 9.92
N VAL A 223 33.49 4.41 11.03
CA VAL A 223 32.09 3.96 11.12
C VAL A 223 31.22 5.11 11.64
N LEU A 224 30.08 5.30 10.98
CA LEU A 224 29.04 6.23 11.43
C LEU A 224 27.94 5.44 12.11
N SER A 225 27.65 5.76 13.37
CA SER A 225 26.56 5.15 14.14
C SER A 225 25.28 5.97 14.09
N TYR A 226 24.15 5.29 14.23
CA TYR A 226 22.84 5.89 14.38
C TYR A 226 22.72 6.58 15.73
N ALA A 227 22.19 7.80 15.75
CA ALA A 227 22.00 8.60 16.96
C ALA A 227 20.55 9.09 17.13
N GLY A 228 19.62 8.56 16.34
CA GLY A 228 18.20 8.92 16.38
C GLY A 228 17.37 8.02 17.31
N PRO A 229 16.05 8.29 17.43
CA PRO A 229 15.14 7.43 18.18
C PRO A 229 15.01 6.04 17.54
N PRO A 230 14.73 4.99 18.34
CA PRO A 230 14.60 3.64 17.81
C PRO A 230 13.50 3.53 16.74
N GLY A 231 13.75 2.74 15.70
CA GLY A 231 12.79 2.54 14.62
C GLY A 231 13.34 1.73 13.45
N VAL A 232 12.50 1.45 12.47
CA VAL A 232 12.83 0.66 11.28
C VAL A 232 13.36 1.54 10.16
N LEU A 233 14.47 1.14 9.54
CA LEU A 233 15.00 1.79 8.33
C LEU A 233 14.07 1.51 7.15
N GLN A 234 13.26 2.51 6.74
CA GLN A 234 12.25 2.33 5.71
C GLN A 234 12.75 2.65 4.30
N SER A 235 13.60 3.66 4.17
CA SER A 235 14.19 4.06 2.90
C SER A 235 15.44 4.92 3.09
N ILE A 236 16.29 4.96 2.06
CA ILE A 236 17.42 5.88 1.99
C ILE A 236 17.36 6.75 0.74
N ARG A 237 17.82 8.00 0.89
CA ARG A 237 17.83 8.97 -0.21
C ARG A 237 19.14 8.90 -0.97
N VAL A 238 19.27 7.89 -1.83
CA VAL A 238 20.44 7.64 -2.71
C VAL A 238 20.92 8.92 -3.41
N HIS A 239 20.00 9.66 -4.04
CA HIS A 239 20.29 10.93 -4.73
C HIS A 239 20.86 12.04 -3.83
N ALA A 240 20.75 11.92 -2.52
CA ALA A 240 21.31 12.84 -1.53
C ALA A 240 22.59 12.27 -0.89
N LEU A 241 22.69 10.94 -0.73
CA LEU A 241 23.87 10.25 -0.23
C LEU A 241 25.05 10.33 -1.21
N ILE A 242 24.82 10.13 -2.51
CA ILE A 242 25.89 10.16 -3.53
C ILE A 242 26.65 11.50 -3.52
N PRO A 243 26.00 12.68 -3.63
CA PRO A 243 26.72 13.95 -3.58
C PRO A 243 27.36 14.23 -2.21
N LEU A 244 26.78 13.71 -1.12
CA LEU A 244 27.35 13.85 0.22
C LEU A 244 28.66 13.07 0.32
N ALA A 245 28.68 11.81 -0.10
CA ALA A 245 29.88 10.99 -0.15
C ALA A 245 30.95 11.59 -1.08
N ALA A 246 30.55 12.08 -2.26
CA ALA A 246 31.46 12.72 -3.22
C ALA A 246 32.14 13.97 -2.65
N ARG A 247 31.40 14.86 -1.96
CA ARG A 247 31.95 16.07 -1.32
C ARG A 247 33.02 15.76 -0.27
N HIS A 248 32.93 14.60 0.35
CA HIS A 248 33.87 14.15 1.38
C HIS A 248 34.93 13.18 0.83
N GLY A 249 34.91 12.91 -0.48
CA GLY A 249 35.85 12.01 -1.15
C GLY A 249 35.79 10.57 -0.63
N THR A 250 34.66 10.15 -0.06
CA THR A 250 34.49 8.84 0.59
C THR A 250 33.51 7.97 -0.17
N VAL A 251 33.55 6.67 0.09
CA VAL A 251 32.52 5.70 -0.29
C VAL A 251 31.79 5.25 0.97
N LEU A 252 30.47 5.35 0.97
CA LEU A 252 29.63 4.93 2.10
C LEU A 252 29.09 3.53 1.83
N ARG A 253 29.39 2.57 2.71
CA ARG A 253 28.79 1.23 2.68
C ARG A 253 27.70 1.15 3.75
N LEU A 254 26.45 1.01 3.34
CA LEU A 254 25.33 0.82 4.26
C LEU A 254 25.43 -0.57 4.90
N ILE A 255 25.50 -0.60 6.23
CA ILE A 255 25.60 -1.84 7.02
C ILE A 255 24.22 -2.48 7.23
N PRO A 256 23.21 -1.78 7.79
CA PRO A 256 21.88 -2.35 7.96
C PRO A 256 21.14 -2.44 6.62
N ARG A 257 20.23 -3.39 6.48
CA ARG A 257 19.36 -3.51 5.31
C ARG A 257 18.13 -2.62 5.48
N ILE A 258 17.52 -2.26 4.36
CA ILE A 258 16.16 -1.71 4.38
C ILE A 258 15.25 -2.74 5.07
N GLY A 259 14.50 -2.28 6.07
CA GLY A 259 13.64 -3.09 6.91
C GLY A 259 14.24 -3.50 8.25
N ASP A 260 15.52 -3.26 8.50
CA ASP A 260 16.15 -3.53 9.80
C ASP A 260 15.75 -2.51 10.85
N PHE A 261 15.66 -2.97 12.10
CA PHE A 261 15.44 -2.12 13.26
C PHE A 261 16.76 -1.49 13.72
N LEU A 262 16.74 -0.18 13.92
CA LEU A 262 17.88 0.62 14.36
C LEU A 262 17.65 1.12 15.79
N ALA A 263 18.63 0.87 16.65
CA ALA A 263 18.70 1.43 17.99
C ALA A 263 19.81 2.50 18.05
N PRO A 264 19.74 3.46 18.99
CA PRO A 264 20.86 4.37 19.21
C PRO A 264 22.18 3.60 19.38
N GLY A 265 23.21 3.98 18.63
CA GLY A 265 24.52 3.32 18.60
C GLY A 265 24.70 2.30 17.47
N THR A 266 23.63 1.82 16.82
CA THR A 266 23.73 0.86 15.70
C THR A 266 24.63 1.39 14.58
N PRO A 267 25.65 0.66 14.12
CA PRO A 267 26.46 1.04 12.96
C PRO A 267 25.58 1.22 11.70
N LEU A 268 25.62 2.40 11.08
CA LEU A 268 24.87 2.71 9.86
C LEU A 268 25.72 2.56 8.61
N PHE A 269 26.87 3.25 8.58
CA PHE A 269 27.73 3.29 7.41
C PHE A 269 29.17 3.02 7.80
N GLU A 270 29.85 2.22 6.99
CA GLU A 270 31.29 2.24 6.93
C GLU A 270 31.72 3.25 5.87
N ALA A 271 32.59 4.18 6.25
CA ALA A 271 33.21 5.11 5.32
C ALA A 271 34.54 4.54 4.85
N HIS A 272 34.75 4.48 3.54
CA HIS A 272 35.95 3.97 2.90
C HIS A 272 36.64 5.12 2.15
N GLY A 273 37.90 5.40 2.51
CA GLY A 273 38.66 6.54 2.01
C GLY A 273 38.07 7.90 2.41
N GLY A 274 38.76 8.98 2.04
CA GLY A 274 38.30 10.35 2.28
C GLY A 274 38.07 10.69 3.75
N ARG A 275 37.10 11.57 4.01
CA ARG A 275 36.70 11.99 5.36
C ARG A 275 35.30 11.49 5.70
N LEU A 276 35.03 11.25 6.98
CA LEU A 276 33.68 10.92 7.42
C LEU A 276 32.73 12.13 7.24
N PRO A 277 31.56 11.96 6.59
CA PRO A 277 30.56 13.01 6.53
C PRO A 277 29.92 13.21 7.91
N PRO A 278 29.42 14.42 8.23
CA PRO A 278 28.78 14.68 9.52
C PRO A 278 27.55 13.80 9.74
N SER A 279 27.44 13.17 10.92
CA SER A 279 26.33 12.26 11.25
C SER A 279 24.95 12.91 11.07
N ALA A 280 24.81 14.20 11.39
CA ALA A 280 23.57 14.95 11.20
C ALA A 280 23.17 15.11 9.72
N ALA A 281 24.13 15.17 8.79
CA ALA A 281 23.86 15.24 7.36
C ALA A 281 23.39 13.88 6.83
N VAL A 282 24.05 12.80 7.26
CA VAL A 282 23.67 11.42 6.92
C VAL A 282 22.31 11.06 7.51
N HIS A 283 22.05 11.39 8.77
CA HIS A 283 20.74 11.12 9.39
C HIS A 283 19.59 11.77 8.62
N LYS A 284 19.81 12.95 8.03
CA LYS A 284 18.77 13.58 7.20
C LYS A 284 18.43 12.74 5.97
N THR A 285 19.36 11.97 5.41
CA THR A 285 19.13 11.17 4.19
C THR A 285 18.40 9.85 4.45
N LEU A 286 18.16 9.49 5.71
CA LEU A 286 17.44 8.28 6.10
C LEU A 286 15.97 8.60 6.39
N ASP A 287 15.10 7.64 6.12
CA ASP A 287 13.71 7.66 6.59
C ASP A 287 13.52 6.50 7.57
N ILE A 288 13.29 6.85 8.84
CA ILE A 288 13.09 5.90 9.94
C ILE A 288 11.65 6.02 10.40
N GLY A 289 10.95 4.89 10.53
CA GLY A 289 9.56 4.87 10.98
C GLY A 289 9.28 3.73 11.94
N GLY A 290 8.05 3.67 12.46
CA GLY A 290 7.65 2.67 13.47
C GLY A 290 7.49 1.25 12.91
N GLU A 291 7.37 1.10 11.59
CA GLU A 291 7.09 -0.18 10.93
C GLU A 291 7.88 -0.32 9.62
N ARG A 292 8.03 -1.55 9.15
CA ARG A 292 8.65 -1.86 7.85
C ARG A 292 7.72 -1.51 6.68
N THR A 293 8.27 -1.05 5.56
CA THR A 293 7.48 -0.60 4.40
C THR A 293 7.99 -1.22 3.09
N PRO A 294 7.11 -1.48 2.10
CA PRO A 294 7.51 -2.09 0.82
C PRO A 294 8.31 -1.15 -0.09
N ASP A 295 8.33 0.16 0.19
CA ASP A 295 8.81 1.22 -0.72
C ASP A 295 10.19 0.97 -1.35
N GLN A 296 11.14 0.42 -0.59
CA GLN A 296 12.51 0.10 -1.05
C GLN A 296 12.99 -1.29 -0.58
N ASP A 297 12.06 -2.16 -0.21
CA ASP A 297 12.39 -3.43 0.44
C ASP A 297 12.04 -4.63 -0.44
N LEU A 298 13.06 -5.18 -1.11
CA LEU A 298 12.91 -6.32 -2.03
C LEU A 298 12.37 -7.57 -1.35
N ALA A 299 12.68 -7.79 -0.07
CA ALA A 299 12.28 -8.99 0.66
C ALA A 299 10.87 -8.90 1.25
N PHE A 300 10.32 -7.69 1.40
CA PHE A 300 9.06 -7.46 2.11
C PHE A 300 7.87 -8.22 1.50
N GLY A 301 7.74 -8.19 0.17
CA GLY A 301 6.64 -8.86 -0.52
C GLY A 301 6.71 -10.38 -0.46
N LEU A 302 7.89 -10.97 -0.64
CA LEU A 302 8.10 -12.41 -0.40
C LEU A 302 7.75 -12.79 1.03
N ARG A 303 8.16 -11.97 2.00
CA ARG A 303 7.83 -12.20 3.40
C ARG A 303 6.33 -12.15 3.65
N GLN A 304 5.60 -11.21 3.05
CA GLN A 304 4.13 -11.16 3.16
C GLN A 304 3.47 -12.41 2.57
N LEU A 305 3.93 -12.91 1.42
CA LEU A 305 3.41 -14.15 0.83
C LEU A 305 3.70 -15.36 1.73
N ALA A 306 4.92 -15.45 2.28
CA ALA A 306 5.31 -16.50 3.22
C ALA A 306 4.49 -16.44 4.52
N ASP A 307 4.21 -15.23 5.03
CA ASP A 307 3.35 -15.01 6.20
C ASP A 307 1.92 -15.52 5.95
N ILE A 308 1.35 -15.27 4.77
CA ILE A 308 0.01 -15.76 4.41
C ILE A 308 0.01 -17.29 4.34
N ALA A 309 1.02 -17.89 3.70
CA ALA A 309 1.15 -19.34 3.64
C ALA A 309 1.31 -19.97 5.03
N ALA A 310 2.23 -19.45 5.86
CA ALA A 310 2.46 -19.94 7.21
C ALA A 310 1.20 -19.83 8.09
N ARG A 311 0.44 -18.72 7.95
CA ARG A 311 -0.84 -18.55 8.64
C ARG A 311 -1.88 -19.57 8.19
N ALA A 312 -2.00 -19.80 6.88
CA ALA A 312 -2.92 -20.78 6.32
C ALA A 312 -2.59 -22.21 6.82
N LEU A 313 -1.31 -22.53 6.98
CA LEU A 313 -0.83 -23.81 7.51
C LEU A 313 -0.85 -23.92 9.04
N SER A 314 -1.17 -22.84 9.76
CA SER A 314 -1.21 -22.88 11.21
C SER A 314 -2.33 -23.82 11.71
N PRO A 315 -2.16 -24.48 12.87
CA PRO A 315 -3.15 -25.44 13.39
C PRO A 315 -4.57 -24.88 13.56
N GLY A 316 -4.71 -23.57 13.76
CA GLY A 316 -6.01 -22.91 13.90
C GLY A 316 -6.74 -22.60 12.60
N VAL A 317 -6.07 -22.71 11.44
CA VAL A 317 -6.66 -22.44 10.12
C VAL A 317 -6.69 -23.71 9.27
N ASN A 318 -5.54 -24.37 9.12
CA ASN A 318 -5.36 -25.61 8.37
C ASN A 318 -5.95 -25.58 6.93
N ASP A 319 -5.59 -24.53 6.18
CA ASP A 319 -6.00 -24.32 4.79
C ASP A 319 -4.79 -24.50 3.83
N PRO A 320 -4.49 -25.74 3.41
CA PRO A 320 -3.39 -26.01 2.48
C PRO A 320 -3.63 -25.41 1.08
N THR A 321 -4.89 -25.18 0.67
CA THR A 321 -5.19 -24.61 -0.65
C THR A 321 -4.72 -23.17 -0.72
N THR A 322 -5.01 -22.34 0.29
CA THR A 322 -4.48 -20.97 0.35
C THR A 322 -2.95 -20.95 0.39
N ALA A 323 -2.32 -21.91 1.07
CA ALA A 323 -0.86 -22.02 1.10
C ALA A 323 -0.26 -22.36 -0.28
N THR A 324 -0.88 -23.26 -1.05
CA THR A 324 -0.45 -23.55 -2.43
C THR A 324 -0.59 -22.34 -3.35
N GLN A 325 -1.66 -21.55 -3.21
CA GLN A 325 -1.84 -20.30 -3.96
C GLN A 325 -0.75 -19.27 -3.65
N ALA A 326 -0.34 -19.16 -2.38
CA ALA A 326 0.80 -18.32 -2.00
C ALA A 326 2.12 -18.83 -2.61
N LEU A 327 2.34 -20.15 -2.66
CA LEU A 327 3.50 -20.76 -3.30
C LEU A 327 3.56 -20.44 -4.81
N ASP A 328 2.44 -20.41 -5.51
CA ASP A 328 2.40 -19.98 -6.92
C ASP A 328 2.99 -18.58 -7.10
N ARG A 329 2.60 -17.63 -6.22
CA ARG A 329 3.07 -16.24 -6.29
C ARG A 329 4.52 -16.13 -5.86
N ILE A 330 4.94 -16.90 -4.86
CA ILE A 330 6.36 -17.01 -4.45
C ILE A 330 7.21 -17.51 -5.62
N GLN A 331 6.77 -18.53 -6.36
CA GLN A 331 7.48 -19.04 -7.53
C GLN A 331 7.69 -17.93 -8.58
N VAL A 332 6.65 -17.16 -8.89
CA VAL A 332 6.73 -16.04 -9.84
C VAL A 332 7.73 -14.97 -9.38
N VAL A 333 7.70 -14.59 -8.10
CA VAL A 333 8.61 -13.57 -7.55
C VAL A 333 10.05 -14.08 -7.53
N LEU A 334 10.30 -15.31 -7.08
CA LEU A 334 11.64 -15.90 -7.07
C LEU A 334 12.20 -16.04 -8.49
N ALA A 335 11.41 -16.48 -9.46
CA ALA A 335 11.84 -16.55 -10.85
C ALA A 335 12.28 -15.16 -11.36
N ALA A 336 11.53 -14.11 -11.05
CA ALA A 336 11.88 -12.74 -11.44
C ALA A 336 13.16 -12.21 -10.76
N PHE A 337 13.45 -12.66 -9.53
CA PHE A 337 14.65 -12.28 -8.79
C PHE A 337 15.90 -13.07 -9.22
N ALA A 338 15.76 -14.23 -9.86
CA ALA A 338 16.89 -15.06 -10.27
C ALA A 338 17.84 -14.33 -11.23
N ASP A 339 17.29 -13.50 -12.11
CA ASP A 339 18.01 -12.72 -13.12
C ASP A 339 18.50 -11.35 -12.62
N GLN A 340 18.20 -10.98 -11.37
CA GLN A 340 18.59 -9.70 -10.80
C GLN A 340 19.99 -9.76 -10.18
N PRO A 341 20.77 -8.66 -10.24
CA PRO A 341 21.96 -8.50 -9.42
C PRO A 341 21.51 -8.29 -7.96
N LEU A 342 21.74 -9.29 -7.11
CA LEU A 342 21.32 -9.33 -5.71
C LEU A 342 22.50 -9.33 -4.75
N GLY A 343 22.26 -8.97 -3.50
CA GLY A 343 23.23 -8.99 -2.41
C GLY A 343 23.92 -7.64 -2.17
N ARG A 344 24.26 -6.92 -3.25
CA ARG A 344 24.82 -5.56 -3.17
C ARG A 344 24.36 -4.69 -4.31
N ALA A 345 23.97 -3.47 -3.99
CA ALA A 345 23.67 -2.42 -4.95
C ALA A 345 24.75 -1.34 -4.93
N TRP A 346 25.35 -1.08 -6.09
CA TRP A 346 26.46 -0.13 -6.25
C TRP A 346 25.96 1.15 -6.92
N HIS A 347 26.16 2.29 -6.27
CA HIS A 347 25.70 3.58 -6.75
C HIS A 347 26.86 4.52 -7.04
N ARG A 348 26.90 5.01 -8.28
CA ARG A 348 27.97 5.87 -8.81
C ARG A 348 27.55 7.34 -8.87
N ASP A 349 28.53 8.23 -8.78
CA ASP A 349 28.34 9.64 -9.12
C ASP A 349 28.34 9.87 -10.65
N ARG A 350 28.23 11.14 -11.06
CA ARG A 350 28.22 11.51 -12.48
C ARG A 350 29.54 11.23 -13.20
N ASP A 351 30.63 11.06 -12.44
CA ASP A 351 31.96 10.78 -12.96
C ASP A 351 32.23 9.26 -13.00
N GLY A 352 31.22 8.43 -12.77
CA GLY A 352 31.32 6.97 -12.78
C GLY A 352 31.97 6.35 -11.53
N ARG A 353 32.27 7.15 -10.50
CA ARG A 353 32.93 6.66 -9.28
C ARG A 353 31.89 6.14 -8.30
N VAL A 354 32.12 4.97 -7.70
CA VAL A 354 31.26 4.45 -6.62
C VAL A 354 31.28 5.41 -5.44
N ARG A 355 30.09 5.70 -4.90
CA ARG A 355 29.90 6.58 -3.73
C ARG A 355 29.06 5.96 -2.63
N LEU A 356 28.20 5.01 -2.98
CA LEU A 356 27.35 4.32 -2.04
C LEU A 356 27.25 2.85 -2.43
N VAL A 357 27.38 1.97 -1.43
CA VAL A 357 27.16 0.53 -1.56
C VAL A 357 26.07 0.15 -0.58
N GLU A 358 24.95 -0.36 -1.08
CA GLU A 358 23.84 -0.84 -0.25
C GLU A 358 23.93 -2.35 -0.08
N THR A 359 23.69 -2.83 1.13
CA THR A 359 23.58 -4.27 1.41
C THR A 359 22.15 -4.70 1.13
N GLU A 360 21.96 -5.58 0.15
CA GLU A 360 20.66 -6.16 -0.19
C GLU A 360 20.62 -7.65 0.23
N PRO A 361 19.42 -8.26 0.33
CA PRO A 361 19.31 -9.69 0.48
C PRO A 361 19.95 -10.42 -0.70
N SER A 362 20.76 -11.43 -0.41
CA SER A 362 21.25 -12.37 -1.41
C SER A 362 20.13 -13.30 -1.90
N TRP A 363 20.34 -13.92 -3.05
CA TRP A 363 19.42 -14.93 -3.57
C TRP A 363 19.13 -16.05 -2.57
N ALA A 364 20.16 -16.57 -1.90
CA ALA A 364 19.99 -17.64 -0.92
C ALA A 364 19.08 -17.21 0.24
N GLU A 365 19.27 -15.98 0.75
CA GLU A 365 18.44 -15.44 1.83
C GLU A 365 16.99 -15.21 1.40
N LEU A 366 16.74 -14.82 0.15
CA LEU A 366 15.37 -14.68 -0.38
C LEU A 366 14.67 -16.04 -0.50
N VAL A 367 15.37 -17.07 -0.98
CA VAL A 367 14.86 -18.45 -1.05
C VAL A 367 14.59 -18.99 0.36
N ASP A 368 15.53 -18.80 1.29
CA ASP A 368 15.39 -19.21 2.69
C ASP A 368 14.17 -18.56 3.34
N MET A 369 14.03 -17.24 3.18
CA MET A 369 12.93 -16.47 3.73
C MET A 369 11.57 -16.91 3.16
N ALA A 370 11.52 -17.24 1.87
CA ALA A 370 10.28 -17.60 1.19
C ALA A 370 9.79 -19.01 1.56
N LEU A 371 10.70 -19.98 1.75
CA LEU A 371 10.32 -21.40 1.78
C LEU A 371 10.50 -22.07 3.15
N THR A 372 11.31 -21.53 4.06
CA THR A 372 11.68 -22.24 5.31
C THR A 372 10.49 -22.49 6.23
N GLU A 373 9.69 -21.47 6.51
CA GLU A 373 8.53 -21.60 7.40
C GLU A 373 7.41 -22.41 6.76
N ILE A 374 7.17 -22.24 5.45
CA ILE A 374 6.15 -22.99 4.73
C ILE A 374 6.49 -24.48 4.74
N ARG A 375 7.77 -24.85 4.55
CA ARG A 375 8.22 -26.23 4.68
C ARG A 375 8.01 -26.74 6.10
N ALA A 376 8.37 -25.95 7.12
CA ALA A 376 8.25 -26.36 8.52
C ALA A 376 6.79 -26.64 8.93
N TYR A 377 5.86 -25.76 8.56
CA TYR A 377 4.44 -25.92 8.87
C TYR A 377 3.72 -26.87 7.91
N GLY A 378 4.18 -26.98 6.67
CA GLY A 378 3.53 -27.74 5.60
C GLY A 378 3.99 -29.18 5.45
N ALA A 379 5.01 -29.63 6.17
CA ALA A 379 5.61 -30.96 5.99
C ALA A 379 4.63 -32.14 6.13
N GLY A 380 3.58 -31.98 6.95
CA GLY A 380 2.52 -32.97 7.12
C GLY A 380 1.38 -32.87 6.09
N SER A 381 1.37 -31.85 5.24
CA SER A 381 0.35 -31.64 4.23
C SER A 381 0.86 -32.08 2.85
N VAL A 382 0.34 -33.21 2.38
CA VAL A 382 0.69 -33.80 1.07
C VAL A 382 0.50 -32.80 -0.07
N GLN A 383 -0.61 -32.05 -0.05
CA GLN A 383 -0.89 -31.00 -1.04
C GLN A 383 0.22 -29.95 -1.10
N VAL A 384 0.74 -29.52 0.05
CA VAL A 384 1.76 -28.47 0.15
C VAL A 384 3.13 -29.00 -0.22
N THR A 385 3.51 -30.19 0.24
CA THR A 385 4.83 -30.78 -0.04
C THR A 385 5.00 -31.08 -1.52
N ARG A 386 3.95 -31.57 -2.18
CA ARG A 386 3.95 -31.81 -3.63
C ARG A 386 4.02 -30.52 -4.44
N ARG A 387 3.32 -29.47 -4.00
CA ARG A 387 3.42 -28.15 -4.63
C ARG A 387 4.80 -27.51 -4.44
N LEU A 388 5.41 -27.66 -3.26
CA LEU A 388 6.78 -27.23 -2.99
C LEU A 388 7.78 -28.00 -3.87
N ALA A 389 7.62 -29.31 -4.03
CA ALA A 389 8.47 -30.11 -4.91
C ALA A 389 8.37 -29.64 -6.37
N ALA A 390 7.16 -29.33 -6.86
CA ALA A 390 6.97 -28.73 -8.18
C ALA A 390 7.60 -27.34 -8.32
N LEU A 391 7.44 -26.47 -7.32
CA LEU A 391 8.06 -25.13 -7.30
C LEU A 391 9.58 -25.23 -7.41
N LEU A 392 10.20 -26.11 -6.62
CA LEU A 392 11.65 -26.30 -6.61
C LEU A 392 12.14 -26.84 -7.95
N ALA A 393 11.47 -27.86 -8.50
CA ALA A 393 11.81 -28.43 -9.80
C ALA A 393 11.71 -27.40 -10.93
N ASP A 394 10.63 -26.61 -10.96
CA ASP A 394 10.41 -25.59 -11.98
C ASP A 394 11.44 -24.45 -11.85
N LEU A 395 11.75 -24.00 -10.63
CA LEU A 395 12.79 -22.98 -10.42
C LEU A 395 14.18 -23.51 -10.78
N GLU A 396 14.54 -24.74 -10.40
CA GLU A 396 15.84 -25.33 -10.76
C GLU A 396 16.07 -25.39 -12.28
N ALA A 397 15.00 -25.66 -13.03
CA ALA A 397 15.02 -25.67 -14.49
C ALA A 397 15.13 -24.25 -15.07
N ALA A 398 14.46 -23.26 -14.47
CA ALA A 398 14.38 -21.90 -15.00
C ALA A 398 15.59 -21.01 -14.64
N VAL A 399 16.21 -21.19 -13.47
CA VAL A 399 17.25 -20.27 -12.98
C VAL A 399 18.66 -20.60 -13.53
N PRO A 400 19.54 -19.59 -13.64
CA PRO A 400 20.94 -19.82 -14.03
C PRO A 400 21.69 -20.77 -13.07
N PRO A 401 22.72 -21.51 -13.54
CA PRO A 401 23.44 -22.49 -12.72
C PRO A 401 23.94 -21.98 -11.35
N PRO A 402 24.50 -20.75 -11.22
CA PRO A 402 24.96 -20.22 -9.93
C PRO A 402 23.83 -20.04 -8.89
N ARG A 403 22.57 -19.96 -9.34
CA ARG A 403 21.39 -19.77 -8.47
C ARG A 403 20.77 -21.10 -8.00
N ARG A 404 21.23 -22.25 -8.51
CA ARG A 404 20.62 -23.57 -8.21
C ARG A 404 20.93 -24.10 -6.81
N ALA A 405 22.10 -23.78 -6.25
CA ALA A 405 22.55 -24.38 -4.99
C ALA A 405 21.55 -24.20 -3.82
N PRO A 406 20.97 -23.01 -3.57
CA PRO A 406 19.93 -22.86 -2.54
C PRO A 406 18.67 -23.69 -2.81
N LEU A 407 18.25 -23.86 -4.07
CA LEU A 407 17.06 -24.65 -4.42
C LEU A 407 17.27 -26.14 -4.15
N VAL A 408 18.43 -26.67 -4.56
CA VAL A 408 18.81 -28.07 -4.28
C VAL A 408 18.87 -28.33 -2.78
N ARG A 409 19.42 -27.39 -1.99
CA ARG A 409 19.40 -27.47 -0.53
C ARG A 409 17.97 -27.52 0.01
N HIS A 410 17.06 -26.69 -0.50
CA HIS A 410 15.66 -26.69 -0.08
C HIS A 410 14.92 -27.98 -0.45
N ARG A 411 15.25 -28.62 -1.57
CA ARG A 411 14.72 -29.94 -1.93
C ARG A 411 15.14 -31.00 -0.93
N ALA A 412 16.43 -31.07 -0.60
CA ALA A 412 16.93 -32.00 0.43
C ALA A 412 16.28 -31.75 1.80
N LEU A 413 16.12 -30.49 2.20
CA LEU A 413 15.43 -30.14 3.44
C LEU A 413 13.94 -30.52 3.42
N LEU A 414 13.28 -30.45 2.26
CA LEU A 414 11.89 -30.89 2.11
C LEU A 414 11.78 -32.41 2.28
N GLU A 415 12.68 -33.19 1.67
CA GLU A 415 12.75 -34.64 1.84
C GLU A 415 12.92 -35.04 3.31
N GLU A 416 13.82 -34.36 4.03
CA GLU A 416 14.03 -34.55 5.47
C GLU A 416 12.81 -34.13 6.32
N ALA A 417 12.09 -33.10 5.90
CA ALA A 417 10.87 -32.66 6.61
C ALA A 417 9.73 -33.68 6.42
N VAL A 418 9.53 -34.16 5.19
CA VAL A 418 8.51 -35.18 4.86
C VAL A 418 8.81 -36.50 5.55
N SER A 419 10.08 -36.94 5.59
CA SER A 419 10.44 -38.21 6.23
C SER A 419 10.11 -38.23 7.73
N ARG A 420 10.26 -37.09 8.41
CA ARG A 420 9.87 -36.90 9.81
C ARG A 420 8.36 -36.79 10.02
N ALA A 421 7.65 -36.14 9.11
CA ALA A 421 6.23 -35.84 9.27
C ALA A 421 5.29 -36.98 8.80
N VAL A 422 5.71 -37.77 7.80
CA VAL A 422 4.91 -38.84 7.18
C VAL A 422 5.52 -40.20 7.52
N PRO A 423 4.86 -41.05 8.34
CA PRO A 423 5.47 -42.32 8.80
C PRO A 423 5.60 -43.40 7.72
N ALA A 424 4.64 -43.50 6.79
CA ALA A 424 4.57 -44.58 5.81
C ALA A 424 5.42 -44.28 4.55
N THR A 425 6.24 -45.24 4.13
CA THR A 425 7.19 -45.06 3.00
C THR A 425 6.51 -44.71 1.68
N ASP A 426 5.42 -45.37 1.31
CA ASP A 426 4.72 -45.11 0.04
C ASP A 426 4.07 -43.71 0.03
N GLN A 427 3.59 -43.25 1.18
CA GLN A 427 3.04 -41.90 1.33
C GLN A 427 4.13 -40.82 1.23
N ARG A 428 5.37 -41.11 1.65
CA ARG A 428 6.51 -40.18 1.47
C ARG A 428 6.83 -39.98 -0.02
N ALA A 429 6.87 -41.05 -0.80
CA ALA A 429 7.13 -40.97 -2.24
C ALA A 429 6.03 -40.17 -2.95
N TYR A 430 4.76 -40.41 -2.60
CA TYR A 430 3.64 -39.63 -3.11
C TYR A 430 3.74 -38.15 -2.72
N ALA A 431 4.06 -37.86 -1.44
CA ALA A 431 4.18 -36.50 -0.91
C ALA A 431 5.34 -35.69 -1.51
N LEU A 432 6.32 -36.35 -2.13
CA LEU A 432 7.46 -35.71 -2.81
C LEU A 432 7.31 -35.68 -4.34
N THR A 433 6.29 -36.32 -4.89
CA THR A 433 6.03 -36.27 -6.33
C THR A 433 5.48 -34.88 -6.70
N PRO A 434 6.14 -34.14 -7.61
CA PRO A 434 5.71 -32.80 -7.99
C PRO A 434 4.25 -32.72 -8.47
N ASP A 435 3.48 -31.79 -7.90
CA ASP A 435 2.13 -31.42 -8.38
C ASP A 435 2.06 -29.92 -8.68
N ARG A 436 1.88 -29.57 -9.96
CA ARG A 436 1.75 -28.18 -10.42
C ARG A 436 0.35 -27.60 -10.18
N GLN A 437 -0.67 -28.45 -10.08
CA GLN A 437 -2.04 -27.99 -9.81
C GLN A 437 -2.23 -27.67 -8.33
N GLY A 438 -1.43 -28.30 -7.46
CA GLY A 438 -1.50 -28.10 -6.01
C GLY A 438 -2.80 -28.60 -5.42
N ILE A 439 -3.38 -29.67 -5.98
CA ILE A 439 -4.67 -30.24 -5.55
C ILE A 439 -4.50 -31.45 -4.62
N GLY A 440 -3.28 -31.96 -4.48
CA GLY A 440 -2.98 -33.09 -3.58
C GLY A 440 -2.71 -34.38 -4.32
#